data_AF-R9KDC3-F1
#
_entry.id   AF-R9KDC3-F1
#
_cell.length_a   1.000
_cell.length_b   1.000
_cell.length_c   1.000
_cell.angle_alpha   90.00
_cell.angle_beta   90.00
_cell.angle_gamma   90.00
#
_symmetry.space_group_name_H-M   'P 1'
#
loop_
_entity.id
_entity.type
_entity.pdbx_description
1 polymer ?
#
loop_
_entity_poly.entity_id
_entity_poly.type
_entity_poly.pdbx_seq_one_letter_code
_entity_poly.pdbx_strand_id
1 'polypeptide(L)'
;MDYYTQFLREKREGKYDGCRYPNLVEIHGGMPTDCLAEVTPELMLAVFRGEEDLALMELSRIARYNGIPLSVLTCPKLIMLDMGRRRHRRMVAEVDSLYIKLKCMAREGNQKAEKYLEWASWEQQRFMGAAHNNRLSYGHYLVAKEEMQNYILFAAPKQEKRGIEARKGGAE
;
A
#
# COMPACT_ATOMS: atom_id res chain seq x y z
N MET A 1 -17.35 -3.41 17.11
CA MET A 1 -17.12 -2.82 15.78
C MET A 1 -15.63 -2.91 15.54
N ASP A 2 -15.21 -3.54 14.45
CA ASP A 2 -13.79 -3.61 14.08
C ASP A 2 -13.25 -2.19 13.80
N TYR A 3 -12.06 -1.88 14.31
CA TYR A 3 -11.43 -0.55 14.23
C TYR A 3 -11.40 -0.04 12.78
N TYR A 4 -10.96 -0.90 11.87
CA TYR A 4 -10.79 -0.52 10.47
C TYR A 4 -12.15 -0.27 9.81
N THR A 5 -13.15 -1.07 10.16
CA THR A 5 -14.55 -0.83 9.75
C THR A 5 -15.09 0.51 10.26
N GLN A 6 -14.75 0.90 11.49
CA GLN A 6 -15.08 2.22 12.03
C GLN A 6 -14.37 3.34 11.24
N PHE A 7 -13.07 3.20 10.99
CA PHE A 7 -12.31 4.14 10.18
C PHE A 7 -12.95 4.36 8.81
N LEU A 8 -13.25 3.27 8.08
CA LEU A 8 -13.85 3.37 6.74
C LEU A 8 -15.23 4.03 6.75
N ARG A 9 -16.02 3.79 7.80
CA ARG A 9 -17.33 4.44 7.97
C ARG A 9 -17.16 5.95 8.18
N GLU A 10 -16.30 6.34 9.11
CA GLU A 10 -16.07 7.76 9.45
C GLU A 10 -15.42 8.53 8.28
N LYS A 11 -14.51 7.89 7.51
CA LYS A 11 -13.96 8.44 6.27
C LYS A 11 -15.06 8.75 5.25
N ARG A 12 -16.03 7.85 5.06
CA ARG A 12 -17.18 8.08 4.16
C ARG A 12 -18.12 9.18 4.65
N GLU A 13 -18.21 9.37 5.97
CA GLU A 13 -18.99 10.43 6.59
C GLU A 13 -18.30 11.81 6.54
N GLY A 14 -17.07 11.89 6.00
CA GLY A 14 -16.30 13.15 5.94
C GLY A 14 -15.73 13.59 7.29
N LYS A 15 -15.70 12.72 8.31
CA LYS A 15 -15.22 13.08 9.66
C LYS A 15 -13.73 13.40 9.73
N TYR A 16 -12.98 13.04 8.70
CA TYR A 16 -11.54 13.29 8.60
C TYR A 16 -11.22 14.47 7.67
N ASP A 17 -12.25 15.19 7.21
CA ASP A 17 -12.07 16.42 6.45
C ASP A 17 -11.37 17.47 7.32
N GLY A 18 -10.23 17.97 6.83
CA GLY A 18 -9.38 18.88 7.61
C GLY A 18 -8.34 18.19 8.51
N CYS A 19 -8.24 16.86 8.48
CA CYS A 19 -7.14 16.14 9.13
C CYS A 19 -5.79 16.71 8.67
N ARG A 20 -4.86 16.91 9.63
CA ARG A 20 -3.50 17.41 9.38
C ARG A 20 -2.68 16.52 8.44
N TYR A 21 -3.01 15.23 8.38
CA TYR A 21 -2.30 14.22 7.61
C TYR A 21 -3.19 13.62 6.50
N PRO A 22 -3.62 14.41 5.51
CA PRO A 22 -4.59 13.95 4.50
C PRO A 22 -4.05 12.78 3.66
N ASN A 23 -2.74 12.72 3.42
CA ASN A 23 -2.12 11.59 2.73
C ASN A 23 -2.12 10.31 3.58
N LEU A 24 -1.99 10.43 4.91
CA LEU A 24 -2.07 9.28 5.80
C LEU A 24 -3.49 8.71 5.85
N VAL A 25 -4.52 9.57 5.95
CA VAL A 25 -5.94 9.15 5.84
C VAL A 25 -6.20 8.43 4.52
N GLU A 26 -5.62 8.93 3.43
CA GLU A 26 -5.79 8.33 2.13
C GLU A 26 -5.18 6.94 2.04
N ILE A 27 -3.90 6.81 2.42
CA ILE A 27 -3.15 5.56 2.39
C ILE A 27 -3.77 4.54 3.35
N HIS A 28 -4.11 4.98 4.56
CA HIS A 28 -4.68 4.13 5.61
C HIS A 28 -5.95 3.43 5.14
N GLY A 29 -6.78 4.08 4.33
CA GLY A 29 -8.00 3.46 3.80
C GLY A 29 -7.80 2.43 2.69
N GLY A 30 -6.59 2.31 2.15
CA GLY A 30 -6.20 1.21 1.29
C GLY A 30 -5.38 0.14 2.02
N MET A 31 -4.58 0.54 3.00
CA MET A 31 -3.73 -0.35 3.77
C MET A 31 -3.57 0.17 5.21
N PRO A 32 -3.92 -0.62 6.25
CA PRO A 32 -3.70 -0.21 7.63
C PRO A 32 -2.23 0.10 7.91
N THR A 33 -1.94 1.35 8.26
CA THR A 33 -0.56 1.84 8.42
C THR A 33 -0.01 1.72 9.85
N ASP A 34 -0.86 1.30 10.79
CA ASP A 34 -0.62 1.28 12.24
C ASP A 34 -0.05 -0.06 12.73
N CYS A 35 -0.32 -1.16 12.04
CA CYS A 35 -0.05 -2.53 12.51
C CYS A 35 1.40 -2.83 12.92
N LEU A 36 2.38 -2.06 12.44
CA LEU A 36 3.80 -2.20 12.78
C LEU A 36 4.42 -0.93 13.38
N ALA A 37 3.65 0.15 13.50
CA ALA A 37 4.17 1.45 13.89
C ALA A 37 4.18 1.69 15.41
N GLU A 38 3.73 0.72 16.21
CA GLU A 38 3.46 0.87 17.64
C GLU A 38 2.49 2.05 17.93
N VAL A 39 1.59 2.33 16.99
CA VAL A 39 0.51 3.32 17.16
C VAL A 39 -0.77 2.54 17.36
N THR A 40 -1.51 2.84 18.42
CA THR A 40 -2.74 2.11 18.70
C THR A 40 -3.86 2.53 17.74
N PRO A 41 -4.81 1.62 17.44
CA PRO A 41 -6.03 1.93 16.71
C PRO A 41 -6.76 3.18 17.24
N GLU A 42 -6.85 3.34 18.56
CA GLU A 42 -7.54 4.45 19.22
C GLU A 42 -6.83 5.78 18.94
N LEU A 43 -5.49 5.79 19.04
CA LEU A 43 -4.68 6.97 18.74
C LEU A 43 -4.79 7.34 17.26
N MET A 44 -4.74 6.36 16.35
CA MET A 44 -4.91 6.65 14.92
C MET A 44 -6.28 7.27 14.59
N LEU A 45 -7.36 6.78 15.19
CA LEU A 45 -8.69 7.40 15.02
C LEU A 45 -8.71 8.84 15.56
N ALA A 46 -8.17 9.07 16.76
CA ALA A 46 -8.11 10.40 17.36
C ALA A 46 -7.31 11.38 16.48
N VAL A 47 -6.18 10.94 15.93
CA VAL A 47 -5.37 11.71 14.97
C VAL A 47 -6.16 12.05 13.71
N PHE A 48 -6.89 11.09 13.15
CA PHE A 48 -7.70 11.34 11.95
C PHE A 48 -8.86 12.31 12.19
N ARG A 49 -9.43 12.31 13.40
CA ARG A 49 -10.45 13.27 13.84
C ARG A 49 -9.86 14.64 14.22
N GLY A 50 -8.54 14.76 14.33
CA GLY A 50 -7.87 15.97 14.79
C GLY A 50 -7.95 16.20 16.30
N GLU A 51 -8.26 15.14 17.06
CA GLU A 51 -8.33 15.16 18.54
C GLU A 51 -6.93 15.05 19.16
N GLU A 52 -6.03 14.34 18.49
CA GLU A 52 -4.64 14.11 18.89
C GLU A 52 -3.68 14.38 17.73
N ASP A 53 -2.39 14.46 18.01
CA ASP A 53 -1.33 14.63 17.00
C ASP A 53 -0.32 13.50 17.11
N LEU A 54 0.30 13.13 15.98
CA LEU A 54 1.35 12.11 15.99
C LEU A 54 2.69 12.73 16.37
N ALA A 55 3.36 12.12 17.34
CA ALA A 55 4.75 12.43 17.63
C ALA A 55 5.63 12.11 16.41
N LEU A 56 6.74 12.84 16.27
CA LEU A 56 7.67 12.63 15.16
C LEU A 56 8.18 11.18 15.05
N MET A 57 8.34 10.50 16.20
CA MET A 57 8.75 9.10 16.23
C MET A 57 7.67 8.15 15.71
N GLU A 58 6.39 8.41 15.99
CA GLU A 58 5.27 7.64 15.47
C GLU A 58 5.17 7.82 13.95
N LEU A 59 5.25 9.06 13.46
CA LEU A 59 5.31 9.36 12.03
C LEU A 59 6.50 8.68 11.35
N SER A 60 7.67 8.68 11.99
CA SER A 60 8.88 8.05 11.47
C SER A 60 8.74 6.52 11.38
N ARG A 61 8.08 5.90 12.36
CA ARG A 61 7.78 4.46 12.35
C ARG A 61 6.77 4.12 11.27
N ILE A 62 5.67 4.87 11.17
CA ILE A 62 4.68 4.71 10.09
C ILE A 62 5.38 4.81 8.72
N ALA A 63 6.17 5.86 8.50
CA ALA A 63 6.93 6.04 7.27
C ALA A 63 7.84 4.84 6.97
N ARG A 64 8.64 4.43 7.96
CA ARG A 64 9.63 3.36 7.80
C ARG A 64 9.00 2.00 7.52
N TYR A 65 8.01 1.59 8.30
CA TYR A 65 7.45 0.25 8.20
C TYR A 65 6.55 0.05 6.99
N ASN A 66 5.95 1.14 6.48
CA ASN A 66 5.11 1.10 5.28
C ASN A 66 5.86 1.54 4.02
N GLY A 67 7.16 1.85 4.10
CA GLY A 67 7.94 2.32 2.94
C GLY A 67 7.48 3.66 2.36
N ILE A 68 6.85 4.52 3.18
CA ILE A 68 6.30 5.81 2.76
C ILE A 68 7.31 6.91 3.08
N PRO A 69 7.64 7.82 2.16
CA PRO A 69 8.47 8.98 2.49
C PRO A 69 7.83 9.84 3.58
N LEU A 70 8.61 10.23 4.60
CA LEU A 70 8.09 11.08 5.69
C LEU A 70 7.46 12.38 5.17
N SER A 71 8.03 12.95 4.11
CA SER A 71 7.52 14.16 3.45
C SER A 71 6.14 13.98 2.80
N VAL A 72 5.75 12.75 2.47
CA VAL A 72 4.39 12.45 1.99
C VAL A 72 3.41 12.49 3.16
N LEU A 73 3.77 11.88 4.29
CA LEU A 73 2.93 11.85 5.49
C LEU A 73 2.71 13.24 6.07
N THR A 74 3.78 14.05 6.13
CA THR A 74 3.73 15.41 6.69
C THR A 74 3.25 16.47 5.69
N CYS A 75 2.93 16.11 4.45
CA CYS A 75 2.41 17.05 3.48
C CYS A 75 0.99 17.48 3.88
N PRO A 76 0.73 18.78 4.11
CA PRO A 76 -0.56 19.27 4.60
C PRO A 76 -1.66 19.26 3.53
N LYS A 77 -1.32 18.89 2.29
CA LYS A 77 -2.26 18.76 1.17
C LYS A 77 -2.21 17.35 0.64
N LEU A 78 -3.37 16.82 0.26
CA LEU A 78 -3.45 15.56 -0.47
C LEU A 78 -2.65 15.68 -1.76
N ILE A 79 -1.68 14.79 -1.97
CA ILE A 79 -0.81 14.81 -3.13
C ILE A 79 -1.57 14.15 -4.28
N MET A 80 -2.00 14.95 -5.25
CA MET A 80 -2.64 14.46 -6.46
C MET A 80 -1.60 14.14 -7.54
N LEU A 81 -1.81 13.02 -8.23
CA LEU A 81 -1.10 12.72 -9.47
C LEU A 81 -1.75 13.50 -10.62
N ASP A 82 -0.90 13.83 -11.58
CA ASP A 82 -1.22 14.66 -12.74
C ASP A 82 -0.70 13.91 -13.96
N MET A 83 -1.63 13.36 -14.75
CA MET A 83 -1.29 12.55 -15.93
C MET A 83 -0.69 13.38 -17.07
N GLY A 84 -0.71 14.71 -16.99
CA GLY A 84 0.09 15.59 -17.86
C GLY A 84 1.59 15.48 -17.59
N ARG A 85 2.01 15.07 -16.39
CA ARG A 85 3.43 14.93 -16.02
C ARG A 85 3.99 13.55 -16.35
N ARG A 86 5.12 13.54 -17.07
CA ARG A 86 5.82 12.29 -17.43
C ARG A 86 6.16 11.42 -16.23
N ARG A 87 6.58 12.01 -15.10
CA ARG A 87 6.91 11.28 -13.87
C ARG A 87 5.70 10.51 -13.32
N HIS A 88 4.52 11.14 -13.27
CA HIS A 88 3.32 10.50 -12.74
C HIS A 88 2.81 9.41 -13.68
N ARG A 89 2.87 9.62 -15.00
CA ARG A 89 2.56 8.55 -15.97
C ARG A 89 3.45 7.32 -15.79
N ARG A 90 4.74 7.50 -15.48
CA ARG A 90 5.63 6.36 -15.18
C ARG A 90 5.19 5.60 -13.93
N MET A 91 4.71 6.28 -12.90
CA MET A 91 4.22 5.62 -11.68
C MET A 91 2.98 4.76 -11.97
N VAL A 92 2.04 5.26 -12.79
CA VAL A 92 0.87 4.48 -13.22
C VAL A 92 1.30 3.29 -14.09
N ALA A 93 2.23 3.49 -15.01
CA ALA A 93 2.77 2.42 -15.84
C ALA A 93 3.51 1.35 -15.04
N GLU A 94 4.11 1.70 -13.90
CA GLU A 94 4.75 0.75 -12.98
C GLU A 94 3.72 -0.22 -12.40
N VAL A 95 2.57 0.29 -11.94
CA VAL A 95 1.46 -0.55 -11.44
C VAL A 95 0.91 -1.46 -12.55
N ASP A 96 0.70 -0.91 -13.75
CA ASP A 96 0.24 -1.69 -14.91
C ASP A 96 1.23 -2.79 -15.32
N SER A 97 2.53 -2.51 -15.22
CA SER A 97 3.59 -3.50 -15.48
C SER A 97 3.56 -4.65 -14.47
N LEU A 98 3.26 -4.38 -13.20
CA LEU A 98 3.09 -5.41 -12.18
C LEU A 98 1.85 -6.28 -12.48
N TYR A 99 0.73 -5.66 -12.85
CA TYR A 99 -0.47 -6.40 -13.27
C TYR A 99 -0.19 -7.31 -14.49
N ILE A 100 0.52 -6.80 -15.50
CA ILE A 100 0.95 -7.60 -16.66
C ILE A 100 1.83 -8.76 -16.23
N LYS A 101 2.76 -8.55 -15.30
CA LYS A 101 3.61 -9.62 -14.75
C LYS A 101 2.77 -10.71 -14.08
N LEU A 102 1.77 -10.35 -13.28
CA LEU A 102 0.85 -11.31 -12.67
C LEU A 102 0.08 -12.12 -13.73
N LYS A 103 -0.37 -11.46 -14.82
CA LYS A 103 -1.00 -12.13 -15.97
C LYS A 103 -0.06 -13.12 -16.66
N CYS A 104 1.21 -12.77 -16.84
CA CYS A 104 2.19 -13.68 -17.43
C CYS A 104 2.38 -14.92 -16.55
N MET A 105 2.55 -14.75 -15.23
CA MET A 105 2.66 -15.88 -14.31
C MET A 105 1.45 -16.81 -14.39
N ALA A 106 0.23 -16.26 -14.45
CA ALA A 106 -0.99 -17.06 -14.61
C ALA A 106 -0.98 -17.85 -15.93
N ARG A 107 -0.60 -17.22 -17.05
CA ARG A 107 -0.49 -17.86 -18.37
C ARG A 107 0.55 -18.97 -18.42
N GLU A 108 1.60 -18.88 -17.60
CA GLU A 108 2.62 -19.91 -17.43
C GLU A 108 2.16 -21.08 -16.55
N GLY A 109 0.89 -21.10 -16.13
CA GLY A 109 0.29 -22.19 -15.35
C GLY A 109 0.36 -21.99 -13.84
N ASN A 110 0.70 -20.80 -13.35
CA ASN A 110 0.68 -20.51 -11.92
C ASN A 110 -0.75 -20.32 -11.40
N GLN A 111 -1.33 -21.38 -10.82
CA GLN A 111 -2.69 -21.38 -10.27
C GLN A 111 -2.92 -20.33 -9.17
N LYS A 112 -1.88 -19.97 -8.39
CA LYS A 112 -2.03 -18.89 -7.39
C LYS A 112 -2.15 -17.54 -8.08
N ALA A 113 -1.32 -17.28 -9.08
CA ALA A 113 -1.40 -16.05 -9.87
C ALA A 113 -2.77 -15.93 -10.55
N GLU A 114 -3.33 -17.03 -11.06
CA GLU A 114 -4.68 -17.06 -11.64
C GLU A 114 -5.76 -16.64 -10.63
N LYS A 115 -5.72 -17.16 -9.40
CA LYS A 115 -6.64 -16.73 -8.33
C LYS A 115 -6.49 -15.26 -7.97
N TYR A 116 -5.26 -14.78 -7.79
CA TYR A 116 -5.02 -13.37 -7.48
C TYR A 116 -5.43 -12.46 -8.64
N LEU A 117 -5.41 -12.95 -9.88
CA LEU A 117 -5.78 -12.17 -11.05
C LEU A 117 -7.26 -11.79 -11.07
N GLU A 118 -8.14 -12.63 -10.51
CA GLU A 118 -9.58 -12.32 -10.39
C GLU A 118 -9.80 -11.04 -9.59
N TRP A 119 -9.13 -10.93 -8.43
CA TRP A 119 -9.20 -9.72 -7.59
C TRP A 119 -8.44 -8.54 -8.21
N ALA A 120 -7.24 -8.78 -8.74
CA ALA A 120 -6.40 -7.75 -9.33
C ALA A 120 -7.04 -7.10 -10.56
N SER A 121 -7.85 -7.83 -11.33
CA SER A 121 -8.50 -7.30 -12.54
C SER A 121 -9.45 -6.15 -12.20
N TRP A 122 -10.27 -6.30 -11.16
CA TRP A 122 -11.22 -5.26 -10.75
C TRP A 122 -10.49 -4.00 -10.23
N GLU A 123 -9.52 -4.18 -9.33
CA GLU A 123 -8.74 -3.06 -8.79
C GLU A 123 -7.92 -2.35 -9.87
N GLN A 124 -7.34 -3.10 -10.82
CA GLN A 124 -6.61 -2.51 -11.93
C GLN A 124 -7.51 -1.66 -12.82
N GLN A 125 -8.72 -2.14 -13.14
CA GLN A 125 -9.68 -1.36 -13.93
C GLN A 125 -10.07 -0.06 -13.22
N ARG A 126 -10.35 -0.14 -11.91
CA ARG A 126 -10.66 1.03 -11.08
C ARG A 126 -9.49 2.02 -11.01
N PHE A 127 -8.27 1.52 -10.81
CA PHE A 127 -7.05 2.34 -10.76
C PHE A 127 -6.78 3.05 -12.09
N MET A 128 -6.86 2.32 -13.21
CA MET A 128 -6.66 2.89 -14.55
C MET A 128 -7.78 3.87 -14.93
N GLY A 129 -9.02 3.59 -14.53
CA GLY A 129 -10.15 4.52 -14.67
C GLY A 129 -9.91 5.82 -13.90
N ALA A 130 -9.43 5.73 -12.66
CA ALA A 130 -9.06 6.91 -11.87
C ALA A 130 -7.87 7.67 -12.48
N ALA A 131 -6.88 6.97 -13.04
CA ALA A 131 -5.77 7.58 -13.75
C ALA A 131 -6.26 8.41 -14.94
N HIS A 132 -7.12 7.82 -15.78
CA HIS A 132 -7.65 8.48 -16.97
C HIS A 132 -8.44 9.76 -16.63
N ASN A 133 -9.13 9.76 -15.49
CA ASN A 133 -9.91 10.89 -15.01
C ASN A 133 -9.12 11.89 -14.15
N ASN A 134 -7.80 11.75 -14.01
CA ASN A 134 -6.95 12.56 -13.11
C ASN A 134 -7.45 12.60 -11.66
N ARG A 135 -7.92 11.45 -11.15
CA ARG A 135 -8.45 11.29 -9.78
C ARG A 135 -7.53 10.48 -8.86
N LEU A 136 -6.31 10.16 -9.31
CA LEU A 136 -5.35 9.43 -8.48
C LEU A 136 -4.61 10.38 -7.54
N SER A 137 -4.61 10.03 -6.26
CA SER A 137 -3.66 10.56 -5.29
C SER A 137 -2.38 9.71 -5.27
N TYR A 138 -1.32 10.24 -4.67
CA TYR A 138 -0.10 9.46 -4.41
C TYR A 138 -0.39 8.24 -3.54
N GLY A 139 -1.35 8.35 -2.61
CA GLY A 139 -1.81 7.25 -1.78
C GLY A 139 -2.43 6.12 -2.60
N HIS A 140 -3.30 6.43 -3.56
CA HIS A 140 -3.83 5.42 -4.49
C HIS A 140 -2.72 4.65 -5.22
N TYR A 141 -1.67 5.34 -5.67
CA TYR A 141 -0.52 4.69 -6.30
C TYR A 141 0.22 3.74 -5.34
N LEU A 142 0.48 4.18 -4.10
CA LEU A 142 1.18 3.35 -3.12
C LEU A 142 0.40 2.07 -2.82
N VAL A 143 -0.89 2.20 -2.52
CA VAL A 143 -1.77 1.06 -2.21
C VAL A 143 -1.82 0.08 -3.38
N ALA A 144 -2.14 0.56 -4.58
CA ALA A 144 -2.24 -0.31 -5.76
C ALA A 144 -0.91 -0.99 -6.10
N LYS A 145 0.22 -0.28 -5.94
CA LYS A 145 1.54 -0.86 -6.14
C LYS A 145 1.84 -1.96 -5.13
N GLU A 146 1.58 -1.71 -3.85
CA GLU A 146 1.83 -2.68 -2.78
C GLU A 146 0.96 -3.92 -2.92
N GLU A 147 -0.35 -3.77 -3.22
CA GLU A 147 -1.25 -4.89 -3.47
C GLU A 147 -0.77 -5.77 -4.61
N MET A 148 -0.42 -5.17 -5.76
CA MET A 148 0.09 -5.92 -6.92
C MET A 148 1.42 -6.61 -6.61
N GLN A 149 2.32 -5.96 -5.86
CA GLN A 149 3.57 -6.57 -5.41
C GLN A 149 3.31 -7.78 -4.49
N ASN A 150 2.36 -7.66 -3.57
CA ASN A 150 1.98 -8.73 -2.66
C ASN A 150 1.38 -9.92 -3.42
N TYR A 151 0.50 -9.70 -4.40
CA TYR A 151 -0.03 -10.77 -5.23
C TYR A 151 1.07 -11.53 -5.98
N ILE A 152 2.02 -10.81 -6.57
CA ILE A 152 3.18 -11.42 -7.24
C ILE A 152 4.04 -12.18 -6.24
N LEU A 153 4.32 -11.62 -5.07
CA LEU A 153 5.13 -12.25 -4.03
C LEU A 153 4.49 -13.55 -3.52
N PHE A 154 3.18 -13.55 -3.27
CA PHE A 154 2.45 -14.71 -2.76
C PHE A 154 2.22 -15.79 -3.83
N ALA A 155 2.14 -15.38 -5.10
CA ALA A 155 2.10 -16.29 -6.22
C ALA A 155 3.48 -16.86 -6.59
N ALA A 156 4.57 -16.15 -6.30
CA ALA A 156 5.91 -16.61 -6.62
C ALA A 156 6.23 -17.96 -5.94
N PRO A 157 6.99 -18.84 -6.61
CA PRO A 157 7.46 -20.07 -5.98
C PRO A 157 8.31 -19.72 -4.74
N LYS A 158 8.13 -20.48 -3.65
CA LYS A 158 8.94 -20.30 -2.45
C LYS A 158 10.41 -20.47 -2.82
N GLN A 159 11.21 -19.44 -2.60
CA GLN A 159 12.65 -19.60 -2.69
C GLN A 159 13.09 -20.60 -1.61
N GLU A 160 13.87 -21.60 -1.99
CA GLU A 160 14.49 -22.51 -1.02
C GLU A 160 15.35 -21.67 -0.08
N LYS A 161 15.14 -21.82 1.23
CA LYS A 161 15.98 -21.17 2.23
C LYS A 161 17.39 -21.69 2.05
N ARG A 162 18.34 -20.81 1.74
CA ARG A 162 19.75 -21.16 1.70
C ARG A 162 20.20 -21.53 3.12
N GLY A 163 20.31 -22.83 3.40
CA GLY A 163 20.88 -23.34 4.64
C GLY A 163 22.41 -23.19 4.63
N ILE A 164 23.01 -23.06 5.82
CA ILE A 164 24.44 -23.32 5.99
C ILE A 164 24.57 -24.83 6.11
N GLU A 165 25.10 -25.50 5.07
CA GLU A 165 25.46 -26.91 5.18
C GLU A 165 26.55 -27.06 6.24
N ALA A 166 26.23 -27.71 7.35
CA ALA A 166 27.23 -28.12 8.32
C ALA A 166 28.16 -29.14 7.64
N ARG A 167 29.35 -28.69 7.21
CA ARG A 167 30.43 -29.61 6.85
C ARG A 167 30.68 -30.51 8.05
N LYS A 168 30.31 -31.78 7.93
CA LYS A 168 30.79 -32.83 8.83
C LYS A 168 32.30 -32.90 8.66
N GLY A 169 33.03 -32.27 9.57
CA GLY A 169 34.47 -32.48 9.70
C GLY A 169 34.68 -33.93 10.12
N GLY A 170 35.06 -34.78 9.17
CA GLY A 170 35.71 -36.04 9.48
C GLY A 170 37.10 -35.70 10.01
N ALA A 171 37.31 -35.94 11.31
CA ALA A 171 38.64 -36.14 11.84
C ALA A 171 38.94 -37.64 11.61
N GLU A 172 39.89 -37.91 10.72
CA GLU A 172 40.63 -39.18 10.66
C GLU A 172 41.53 -39.34 11.90
#